data_AF-A0A059F1D7-F1
#
_entry.id   AF-A0A059F1D7-F1
#
_cell.length_a   1.000
_cell.length_b   1.000
_cell.length_c   1.000
_cell.angle_alpha   90.00
_cell.angle_beta   90.00
_cell.angle_gamma   90.00
#
_symmetry.space_group_name_H-M   'P 1'
#
loop_
_entity.id
_entity.type
_entity.pdbx_description
1 polymer ?
#
loop_
_entity_poly.entity_id
_entity_poly.type
_entity_poly.pdbx_seq_one_letter_code
_entity_poly.pdbx_strand_id
1 'polypeptide(L)'
;MDTLYKELENEFIDKINNFLKDEITTEELIEEAKAFDLIFKLNDKKYLERMKEEIFNFYINEYKYALEVDRMHRKYNEGIILDVDIEKILSQAKRIGAIRVNPYGMEDSKNFSAPYPIPEETNEYE
;
A
#
# COMPACT_ATOMS: atom_id res chain seq x y z
N MET A 1 36.98 -25.02 10.03
CA MET A 1 36.56 -23.62 9.79
C MET A 1 37.76 -22.69 9.81
N ASP A 2 38.61 -22.71 10.85
CA ASP A 2 39.85 -21.90 10.87
C ASP A 2 40.86 -22.21 9.76
N THR A 3 40.92 -23.46 9.29
CA THR A 3 41.80 -23.88 8.19
C THR A 3 41.38 -23.28 6.85
N LEU A 4 40.10 -23.37 6.51
CA LEU A 4 39.55 -22.80 5.27
C LEU A 4 39.72 -21.27 5.22
N TYR A 5 39.50 -20.61 6.35
CA TYR A 5 39.69 -19.16 6.45
C TYR A 5 41.16 -18.76 6.22
N LYS A 6 42.11 -19.49 6.82
CA LYS A 6 43.54 -19.25 6.62
C LYS A 6 44.00 -19.57 5.20
N GLU A 7 43.45 -20.61 4.58
CA GLU A 7 43.75 -20.94 3.18
C GLU A 7 43.30 -19.82 2.24
N LEU A 8 42.09 -19.30 2.43
CA LEU A 8 41.57 -18.17 1.66
C LEU A 8 42.31 -16.86 1.94
N GLU A 9 42.73 -16.62 3.19
CA GLU A 9 43.53 -15.45 3.56
C GLU A 9 44.88 -15.46 2.84
N ASN A 10 45.54 -16.62 2.78
CA ASN A 10 46.79 -16.78 2.04
C ASN A 10 46.57 -16.60 0.52
N GLU A 11 45.49 -17.14 -0.03
CA GLU A 11 45.15 -16.99 -1.45
C GLU A 11 44.90 -15.51 -1.81
N PHE A 12 44.22 -14.77 -0.93
CA PHE A 12 44.01 -13.34 -1.12
C PHE A 12 45.32 -12.53 -1.03
N ILE A 13 46.21 -12.87 -0.09
CA ILE A 13 47.54 -12.25 0.03
C ILE A 13 48.37 -12.51 -1.22
N ASP A 14 48.34 -13.73 -1.78
CA ASP A 14 49.05 -14.07 -3.01
C ASP A 14 48.53 -13.27 -4.22
N LYS A 15 47.22 -13.05 -4.30
CA LYS A 15 46.61 -12.21 -5.35
C LYS A 15 47.00 -10.73 -5.21
N ILE A 16 47.08 -10.19 -3.99
CA ILE A 16 47.61 -8.84 -3.75
C ILE A 16 49.06 -8.75 -4.22
N ASN A 17 49.89 -9.75 -3.90
CA ASN A 17 51.29 -9.79 -4.32
C ASN A 17 51.43 -9.83 -5.85
N ASN A 18 50.54 -10.55 -6.55
CA ASN A 18 50.54 -10.60 -8.01
C ASN A 18 50.04 -9.28 -8.63
N PHE A 19 49.07 -8.61 -8.01
CA PHE A 19 48.68 -7.25 -8.40
C PHE A 19 49.84 -6.25 -8.26
N LEU A 20 50.61 -6.31 -7.17
CA LEU A 20 51.80 -5.46 -6.98
C LEU A 20 52.90 -5.71 -8.03
N LYS A 21 52.87 -6.85 -8.73
CA LYS A 21 53.77 -7.19 -9.83
C LYS A 21 53.17 -6.88 -11.22
N ASP A 22 52.03 -6.19 -11.28
CA ASP A 22 51.24 -5.93 -12.50
C ASP A 22 50.80 -7.21 -13.25
N GLU A 23 50.71 -8.35 -12.56
CA GLU A 23 50.29 -9.63 -13.14
C GLU A 23 48.75 -9.81 -13.15
N ILE A 24 48.01 -8.93 -12.45
CA ILE A 24 46.56 -8.97 -12.27
C ILE A 24 45.99 -7.56 -12.43
N THR A 25 44.78 -7.44 -12.96
CA THR A 25 44.11 -6.14 -13.10
C THR A 25 43.43 -5.69 -11.81
N THR A 26 43.18 -4.37 -11.69
CA THR A 26 42.49 -3.80 -10.54
C THR A 26 41.06 -4.32 -10.38
N GLU A 27 40.38 -4.64 -11.49
CA GLU A 27 39.01 -5.17 -11.48
C GLU A 27 38.95 -6.58 -10.86
N GLU A 28 39.85 -7.46 -11.29
CA GLU A 28 39.99 -8.82 -10.75
C GLU A 28 40.30 -8.80 -9.24
N LEU A 29 41.16 -7.88 -8.79
CA LEU A 29 41.46 -7.74 -7.36
C LEU A 29 40.24 -7.27 -6.55
N ILE A 30 39.42 -6.40 -7.12
CA ILE A 30 38.20 -5.89 -6.45
C ILE A 30 37.14 -6.99 -6.33
N GLU A 31 36.96 -7.83 -7.35
CA GLU A 31 36.02 -8.97 -7.28
C GLU A 31 36.41 -9.95 -6.17
N GLU A 32 37.69 -10.28 -6.09
CA GLU A 32 38.18 -11.23 -5.07
C GLU A 32 38.15 -10.63 -3.66
N ALA A 33 38.41 -9.33 -3.53
CA ALA A 33 38.25 -8.63 -2.26
C ALA A 33 36.78 -8.64 -1.77
N LYS A 34 35.82 -8.49 -2.70
CA LYS A 34 34.38 -8.59 -2.37
C LYS A 34 33.99 -10.00 -1.95
N ALA A 35 34.51 -11.01 -2.64
CA ALA A 35 34.27 -12.42 -2.30
C ALA A 35 34.82 -12.76 -0.90
N PHE A 36 36.05 -12.33 -0.62
CA PHE A 36 36.68 -12.53 0.69
C PHE A 36 35.95 -11.76 1.81
N ASP A 37 35.56 -10.50 1.58
CA ASP A 37 34.80 -9.69 2.54
C ASP A 37 33.43 -10.31 2.86
N LEU A 38 32.75 -10.89 1.87
CA LEU A 38 31.48 -11.60 2.08
C LEU A 38 31.69 -12.84 2.97
N ILE A 39 32.73 -13.63 2.72
CA ILE A 39 33.07 -14.82 3.51
C ILE A 39 33.47 -14.42 4.94
N PHE A 40 34.27 -13.36 5.09
CA PHE A 40 34.64 -12.80 6.38
C PHE A 40 33.41 -12.36 7.18
N LYS A 41 32.50 -11.61 6.56
CA LYS A 41 31.25 -11.16 7.17
C LYS A 41 30.34 -12.31 7.58
N LEU A 42 30.27 -13.39 6.79
CA LEU A 42 29.51 -14.59 7.15
C LEU A 42 30.15 -15.38 8.30
N ASN A 43 31.46 -15.26 8.49
CA ASN A 43 32.17 -15.94 9.58
C ASN A 43 32.20 -15.09 10.87
N ASP A 44 32.02 -13.77 10.78
CA ASP A 44 31.89 -12.89 11.94
C ASP A 44 30.50 -13.01 12.58
N LYS A 45 30.45 -13.73 13.70
CA LYS A 45 29.23 -13.91 14.50
C LYS A 45 28.59 -12.59 14.92
N LYS A 46 29.38 -11.54 15.20
CA LYS A 46 28.83 -10.21 15.57
C LYS A 46 28.17 -9.51 14.39
N TYR A 47 28.68 -9.72 13.18
CA TYR A 47 28.04 -9.23 11.97
C TYR A 47 26.70 -9.93 11.72
N LEU A 48 26.66 -11.25 11.85
CA LEU A 48 25.42 -12.03 11.72
C LEU A 48 24.37 -11.66 12.77
N GLU A 49 24.78 -11.43 14.03
CA GLU A 49 23.87 -10.97 15.08
C GLU A 49 23.28 -9.59 14.78
N ARG A 50 24.09 -8.63 14.31
CA ARG A 50 23.60 -7.31 13.87
C ARG A 50 22.61 -7.42 12.70
N MET A 51 22.90 -8.23 11.69
CA MET A 51 21.98 -8.44 10.57
C MET A 51 20.65 -9.04 11.03
N LYS A 52 20.66 -9.99 11.98
CA LYS A 52 19.44 -10.55 12.54
C LYS A 52 18.60 -9.49 13.26
N GLU A 53 19.24 -8.63 14.05
CA GLU A 53 18.56 -7.52 14.72
C GLU A 53 17.96 -6.52 13.72
N GLU A 54 18.68 -6.16 12.66
CA GLU A 54 18.19 -5.28 11.61
C GLU A 54 16.96 -5.86 10.91
N ILE A 55 17.01 -7.14 10.51
CA ILE A 55 15.89 -7.84 9.88
C ILE A 55 14.70 -7.90 10.84
N PHE A 56 14.94 -8.21 12.11
CA PHE A 56 13.87 -8.27 13.12
C PHE A 56 13.21 -6.90 13.34
N ASN A 57 14.00 -5.83 13.42
CA ASN A 57 13.52 -4.47 13.53
C ASN A 57 12.72 -4.03 12.30
N PHE A 58 13.16 -4.44 11.10
CA PHE A 58 12.42 -4.22 9.86
C PHE A 58 11.01 -4.84 9.93
N TYR A 59 10.90 -6.12 10.31
CA TYR A 59 9.60 -6.78 10.46
C TYR A 59 8.71 -6.14 11.53
N ILE A 60 9.28 -5.71 12.66
CA ILE A 60 8.53 -4.98 13.69
C ILE A 60 7.95 -3.69 13.12
N ASN A 61 8.73 -2.95 12.35
CA ASN A 61 8.29 -1.68 11.77
C ASN A 61 7.20 -1.90 10.72
N GLU A 62 7.36 -2.87 9.82
CA GLU A 62 6.31 -3.28 8.87
C GLU A 62 5.00 -3.63 9.58
N TYR A 63 5.07 -4.42 10.65
CA TYR A 63 3.89 -4.77 11.43
C TYR A 63 3.21 -3.55 12.07
N LYS A 64 3.98 -2.58 12.57
CA LYS A 64 3.45 -1.31 13.10
C LYS A 64 2.75 -0.50 12.01
N TYR A 65 3.34 -0.41 10.81
CA TYR A 65 2.72 0.28 9.69
C TYR A 65 1.41 -0.39 9.26
N ALA A 66 1.36 -1.73 9.21
CA ALA A 66 0.14 -2.46 8.91
C ALA A 66 -0.99 -2.15 9.92
N LEU A 67 -0.67 -2.10 11.21
CA LEU A 67 -1.62 -1.71 12.25
C LEU A 67 -2.11 -0.26 12.12
N GLU A 68 -1.23 0.66 11.74
CA GLU A 68 -1.60 2.06 11.50
C GLU A 68 -2.55 2.19 10.32
N VAL A 69 -2.29 1.47 9.23
CA VAL A 69 -3.18 1.40 8.08
C VAL A 69 -4.56 0.84 8.47
N ASP A 70 -4.62 -0.24 9.24
CA ASP A 70 -5.89 -0.81 9.73
C ASP A 70 -6.65 0.18 10.63
N ARG A 71 -5.94 0.87 11.52
CA ARG A 71 -6.53 1.91 12.37
C ARG A 71 -7.11 3.05 11.55
N MET A 72 -6.39 3.52 10.53
CA MET A 72 -6.86 4.56 9.62
C MET A 72 -8.06 4.07 8.81
N HIS A 73 -8.01 2.84 8.30
CA HIS A 73 -9.14 2.23 7.61
C HIS A 73 -10.40 2.24 8.48
N ARG A 74 -10.33 1.78 9.73
CA ARG A 74 -11.48 1.83 10.64
C ARG A 74 -11.95 3.25 10.93
N LYS A 75 -11.02 4.19 11.16
CA LYS A 75 -11.35 5.60 11.45
C LYS A 75 -12.10 6.28 10.29
N TYR A 76 -11.75 5.96 9.04
CA TYR A 76 -12.33 6.61 7.86
C TYR A 76 -13.43 5.80 7.18
N ASN A 77 -13.56 4.49 7.48
CA ASN A 77 -14.63 3.62 6.98
C ASN A 77 -15.65 3.21 8.05
N GLU A 78 -15.69 3.87 9.22
CA GLU A 78 -16.95 3.97 9.94
C GLU A 78 -17.95 4.64 8.99
N GLY A 79 -18.74 3.81 8.31
CA GLY A 79 -19.73 4.26 7.34
C GLY A 79 -20.64 5.30 7.95
N ILE A 80 -21.19 6.19 7.12
CA ILE A 80 -22.17 7.17 7.58
C ILE A 80 -23.40 6.38 8.07
N ILE A 81 -23.56 6.28 9.39
CA ILE A 81 -24.78 5.79 10.00
C ILE A 81 -25.79 6.93 9.86
N LEU A 82 -26.53 6.92 8.75
CA LEU A 82 -27.71 7.76 8.60
C LEU A 82 -28.84 7.10 9.39
N ASP A 83 -29.30 7.76 10.44
CA ASP A 83 -30.54 7.38 11.10
C ASP A 83 -31.69 7.80 10.17
N VAL A 84 -32.24 6.82 9.48
CA VAL A 84 -33.24 7.04 8.44
C VAL A 84 -34.61 6.68 9.00
N ASP A 85 -35.47 7.70 9.08
CA ASP A 85 -36.89 7.49 9.39
C ASP A 85 -37.59 6.80 8.21
N ILE A 86 -37.78 5.48 8.35
CA ILE A 86 -38.40 4.62 7.34
C ILE A 86 -39.84 5.07 7.05
N GLU A 87 -40.59 5.53 8.06
CA GLU A 87 -41.97 5.98 7.88
C GLU A 87 -42.03 7.24 7.02
N LYS A 88 -41.10 8.17 7.25
CA LYS A 88 -40.97 9.39 6.44
C LYS A 88 -40.63 9.07 4.98
N ILE A 89 -39.71 8.13 4.73
CA ILE A 89 -39.38 7.68 3.37
C ILE A 89 -40.61 7.05 2.69
N LEU A 90 -41.29 6.12 3.37
CA LEU A 90 -42.47 5.47 2.82
C LEU A 90 -43.61 6.46 2.53
N SER A 91 -43.80 7.44 3.40
CA SER A 91 -44.77 8.53 3.22
C SER A 91 -44.44 9.37 1.99
N GLN A 92 -43.18 9.76 1.81
CA GLN A 92 -42.76 10.53 0.64
C GLN A 92 -42.82 9.71 -0.65
N ALA A 93 -42.44 8.44 -0.63
CA ALA A 93 -42.54 7.54 -1.78
C ALA A 93 -44.00 7.37 -2.25
N LYS A 94 -44.95 7.22 -1.32
CA LYS A 94 -46.39 7.16 -1.62
C LYS A 94 -46.89 8.48 -2.24
N ARG A 95 -46.46 9.63 -1.71
CA ARG A 95 -46.82 10.95 -2.28
C ARG A 95 -46.28 11.11 -3.70
N ILE A 96 -45.01 10.78 -3.94
CA ILE A 96 -44.39 10.86 -5.26
C ILE A 96 -45.08 9.92 -6.25
N GLY A 97 -45.38 8.68 -5.83
CA GLY A 97 -46.11 7.72 -6.65
C GLY A 97 -47.50 8.22 -7.03
N ALA A 98 -48.27 8.76 -6.08
CA ALA A 98 -49.60 9.30 -6.36
C ALA A 98 -49.57 10.51 -7.31
N ILE A 99 -48.51 11.31 -7.24
CA ILE A 99 -48.33 12.50 -8.08
C ILE A 99 -47.84 12.15 -9.50
N ARG A 100 -47.20 11.00 -9.69
CA ARG A 100 -46.64 10.56 -10.99
C ARG A 100 -47.51 9.54 -11.73
N VAL A 101 -48.63 9.13 -11.14
CA VAL A 101 -49.58 8.21 -11.75
C VAL A 101 -50.74 9.01 -12.34
N ASN A 102 -51.14 8.64 -13.56
CA ASN A 102 -52.26 9.27 -14.25
C ASN A 102 -53.54 9.11 -13.39
N PRO A 103 -54.34 10.16 -13.16
CA PRO A 103 -55.59 10.03 -12.41
C PRO A 103 -56.52 9.00 -13.07
N TYR A 104 -57.31 8.30 -12.24
CA TYR A 104 -58.27 7.29 -12.70
C TYR A 104 -59.21 7.90 -13.76
N GLY A 105 -59.24 7.29 -14.95
CA GLY A 105 -60.08 7.73 -16.08
C GLY A 105 -59.36 8.47 -17.21
N MET A 106 -58.04 8.70 -17.12
CA MET A 106 -57.23 9.18 -18.26
C MET A 106 -56.41 8.02 -18.86
N GLU A 107 -56.88 7.46 -19.98
CA GLU A 107 -56.24 6.31 -20.65
C GLU A 107 -55.00 6.71 -21.49
N ASP A 108 -54.93 7.95 -21.98
CA ASP A 108 -53.80 8.43 -22.79
C ASP A 108 -52.72 9.11 -21.94
N SER A 109 -51.57 8.45 -21.80
CA SER A 109 -50.39 8.95 -21.07
C SER A 109 -49.74 10.21 -21.67
N LYS A 110 -50.20 10.66 -22.84
CA LYS A 110 -49.62 11.81 -23.57
C LYS A 110 -50.02 13.17 -23.01
N ASN A 111 -51.11 13.26 -22.25
CA ASN A 111 -51.61 14.52 -21.67
C ASN A 111 -51.22 14.72 -20.20
N PHE A 112 -50.45 13.79 -19.63
CA PHE A 112 -50.02 13.85 -18.25
C PHE A 112 -48.58 14.33 -18.14
N SER A 113 -48.39 15.62 -17.90
CA SER A 113 -47.13 16.12 -17.37
C SER A 113 -47.15 15.95 -15.85
N ALA A 114 -46.37 15.00 -15.33
CA ALA A 114 -46.08 14.97 -13.89
C ALA A 114 -45.59 16.35 -13.45
N PRO A 115 -45.93 16.83 -12.24
CA PRO A 115 -45.59 18.18 -11.80
C PRO A 115 -44.08 18.25 -11.57
N TYR A 116 -43.37 18.62 -12.61
CA TYR A 116 -42.08 19.26 -12.48
C TYR A 116 -42.33 20.75 -12.30
N PRO A 117 -41.54 21.45 -11.46
CA PRO A 117 -41.64 22.89 -11.36
C PRO A 117 -41.48 23.50 -12.76
N ILE A 118 -42.35 24.45 -13.09
CA ILE A 118 -42.29 25.18 -14.35
C ILE A 118 -41.03 26.05 -14.28
N PRO A 119 -40.22 26.15 -15.36
CA PRO A 119 -38.95 26.89 -15.35
C PRO A 119 -39.06 28.37 -14.93
N GLU A 120 -40.27 28.93 -14.93
CA GLU A 120 -40.56 30.31 -14.55
C GLU A 120 -40.47 30.56 -13.03
N GLU A 121 -40.49 29.51 -12.19
CA GLU A 121 -40.41 29.64 -10.72
C GLU A 121 -38.98 29.52 -10.14
N THR A 122 -37.94 29.31 -10.97
CA THR A 122 -36.56 29.12 -10.48
C THR A 122 -35.73 30.41 -10.35
N ASN A 123 -36.30 31.59 -10.61
CA ASN A 123 -35.61 32.88 -10.51
C ASN A 123 -36.04 33.72 -9.30
N GLU A 124 -35.87 33.21 -8.08
CA GLU A 124 -35.92 34.05 -6.87
C GLU A 124 -34.78 33.71 -5.91
N TYR A 125 -33.53 33.80 -6.38
CA TYR A 125 -32.37 34.02 -5.52
C TYR A 125 -31.28 34.77 -6.31
N GLU A 126 -31.44 36.10 -6.44
CA GLU A 126 -30.33 37.06 -6.54
C GLU A 126 -30.13 37.74 -5.18
#